data_AF-A0A0D3AER5-F1
#
_entry.id   AF-A0A0D3AER5-F1
#
_cell.length_a   1.000
_cell.length_b   1.000
_cell.length_c   1.000
_cell.angle_alpha   90.00
_cell.angle_beta   90.00
_cell.angle_gamma   90.00
#
_symmetry.space_group_name_H-M   'P 1'
#
loop_
_entity.id
_entity.type
_entity.pdbx_description
1 polymer ?
#
loop_
_entity_poly.entity_id
_entity_poly.type
_entity_poly.pdbx_seq_one_letter_code
_entity_poly.pdbx_strand_id
1 'polypeptide(L)'
;MAACIDLSRIPHIPGRLHATNHPYQRYGPKGFMEIKALPNDDLYVRVDLPGVPDDAIRHRVDAVRQKVVFFSGEEVLGDGDNADDVREYSGTAGLGCDCCEITGVDAKMKDGVLRMILTRVKVKDHDSNKCTHFLPPNAGKSGRYDVNSPVMVEVEEHPYVVKGRKDTLATNRTSDGCFRFSVDMPGVCSDDVFVIPNQNEIKFYGENKEVYEHDESCRIFLGAISNRQCCSFGIPLLSHGIAWDAEFGVLKVRVSPPPRNNHN
;
A
#
# COMPACT_ATOMS: atom_id res chain seq x y z
N MET A 1 -28.73 -0.94 4.29
CA MET A 1 -28.44 0.50 4.36
C MET A 1 -27.53 0.83 3.19
N ALA A 2 -27.85 1.86 2.39
CA ALA A 2 -26.94 2.31 1.35
C ALA A 2 -25.76 3.03 2.02
N ALA A 3 -24.55 2.48 1.91
CA ALA A 3 -23.35 3.17 2.35
C ALA A 3 -23.14 4.38 1.42
N CYS A 4 -23.14 5.58 1.98
CA CYS A 4 -22.83 6.80 1.24
C CYS A 4 -21.33 7.06 1.36
N ILE A 5 -20.63 7.11 0.23
CA ILE A 5 -19.21 7.49 0.18
C ILE A 5 -19.14 8.99 -0.03
N ASP A 6 -18.53 9.71 0.91
CA ASP A 6 -18.28 11.15 0.76
C ASP A 6 -17.09 11.39 -0.17
N LEU A 7 -17.38 11.69 -1.43
CA LEU A 7 -16.38 11.99 -2.44
C LEU A 7 -15.90 13.46 -2.41
N SER A 8 -16.50 14.33 -1.60
CA SER A 8 -16.12 15.76 -1.56
C SER A 8 -14.69 16.00 -1.07
N ARG A 9 -14.15 15.04 -0.30
CA ARG A 9 -12.78 15.05 0.24
C ARG A 9 -11.72 14.62 -0.78
N ILE A 10 -12.11 14.11 -1.95
CA ILE A 10 -11.19 13.68 -2.99
C ILE A 10 -10.95 14.85 -3.96
N PRO A 11 -9.75 15.46 -3.98
CA PRO A 11 -9.45 16.51 -4.95
C PRO A 11 -9.42 15.91 -6.36
N HIS A 12 -10.25 16.44 -7.26
CA HIS A 12 -10.17 16.08 -8.67
C HIS A 12 -9.04 16.87 -9.34
N ILE A 13 -7.97 16.18 -9.75
CA ILE A 13 -6.86 16.79 -10.48
C ILE A 13 -6.79 16.13 -11.87
N PRO A 14 -7.38 16.75 -12.91
CA PRO A 14 -7.33 16.22 -14.27
C PRO A 14 -5.88 15.98 -14.73
N GLY A 15 -5.64 14.84 -15.38
CA GLY A 15 -4.35 14.53 -16.01
C GLY A 15 -3.18 14.25 -15.06
N ARG A 16 -3.42 13.97 -13.77
CA ARG A 16 -2.34 13.64 -12.82
C ARG A 16 -2.62 12.43 -11.96
N LEU A 17 -1.59 11.62 -11.73
CA LEU A 17 -1.58 10.74 -10.55
C LEU A 17 -1.28 11.57 -9.33
N HIS A 18 -2.03 11.31 -8.26
CA HIS A 18 -1.68 11.83 -6.95
C HIS A 18 -0.29 11.34 -6.54
N ALA A 19 -0.02 10.03 -6.68
CA ALA A 19 1.21 9.38 -6.26
C ALA A 19 1.70 8.37 -7.33
N THR A 20 2.99 8.40 -7.68
CA THR A 20 3.59 7.48 -8.67
C THR A 20 3.69 6.04 -8.15
N ASN A 21 3.78 5.86 -6.83
CA ASN A 21 3.82 4.55 -6.18
C ASN A 21 2.46 3.84 -6.11
N HIS A 22 1.36 4.51 -6.45
CA HIS A 22 0.03 3.93 -6.31
C HIS A 22 -1.02 4.56 -7.25
N PRO A 23 -1.38 3.89 -8.36
CA PRO A 23 -2.24 4.47 -9.40
C PRO A 23 -3.67 4.76 -8.94
N TYR A 24 -4.14 4.10 -7.86
CA TYR A 24 -5.47 4.30 -7.30
C TYR A 24 -5.50 5.21 -6.06
N GLN A 25 -4.35 5.71 -5.60
CA GLN A 25 -4.34 6.65 -4.48
C GLN A 25 -4.82 8.02 -4.97
N ARG A 26 -5.70 8.66 -4.22
CA ARG A 26 -6.28 9.97 -4.56
C ARG A 26 -5.99 11.05 -3.51
N TYR A 27 -5.60 10.64 -2.31
CA TYR A 27 -5.29 11.55 -1.22
C TYR A 27 -4.26 10.90 -0.26
N GLY A 28 -3.62 11.73 0.56
CA GLY A 28 -2.71 11.29 1.62
C GLY A 28 -1.23 11.26 1.25
N PRO A 29 -0.37 10.72 2.15
CA PRO A 29 1.08 10.72 1.99
C PRO A 29 1.52 9.90 0.78
N LYS A 30 2.55 10.35 0.06
CA LYS A 30 3.05 9.71 -1.18
C LYS A 30 4.28 8.85 -0.87
N GLY A 31 4.55 7.90 -1.75
CA GLY A 31 5.68 6.98 -1.64
C GLY A 31 5.39 5.79 -0.72
N PHE A 32 6.28 4.81 -0.78
CA PHE A 32 6.24 3.59 0.05
C PHE A 32 6.78 3.81 1.46
N MET A 33 7.43 4.96 1.72
CA MET A 33 8.01 5.31 3.01
C MET A 33 7.88 6.81 3.29
N GLU A 34 7.54 7.14 4.53
CA GLU A 34 7.57 8.50 5.10
C GLU A 34 8.55 8.50 6.28
N ILE A 35 9.43 9.49 6.34
CA ILE A 35 10.31 9.72 7.49
C ILE A 35 10.17 11.16 7.94
N LYS A 36 9.98 11.38 9.24
CA LYS A 36 10.00 12.72 9.83
C LYS A 36 10.60 12.75 11.22
N ALA A 37 11.22 13.88 11.54
CA ALA A 37 11.65 14.17 12.90
C ALA A 37 10.46 14.62 13.74
N LEU A 38 10.33 14.03 14.93
CA LEU A 38 9.34 14.38 15.93
C LEU A 38 9.82 15.55 16.80
N PRO A 39 8.92 16.22 17.56
CA PRO A 39 9.29 17.35 18.41
C PRO A 39 10.33 17.03 19.49
N ASN A 40 10.42 15.77 19.93
CA ASN A 40 11.40 15.26 20.89
C ASN A 40 12.72 14.82 20.22
N ASP A 41 12.91 15.18 18.95
CA ASP A 41 14.01 14.77 18.07
C ASP A 41 14.04 13.28 17.69
N ASP A 42 13.12 12.42 18.11
CA ASP A 42 13.03 11.05 17.59
C ASP A 42 12.62 11.01 16.12
N LEU A 43 12.81 9.87 15.45
CA LEU A 43 12.36 9.69 14.07
C LEU A 43 11.12 8.82 13.99
N TYR A 44 10.08 9.34 13.37
CA TYR A 44 8.96 8.53 12.90
C TYR A 44 9.27 7.99 11.50
N VAL A 45 9.07 6.69 11.32
CA VAL A 45 9.19 6.00 10.03
C VAL A 45 7.91 5.22 9.78
N ARG A 46 7.28 5.47 8.63
CA ARG A 46 6.14 4.72 8.14
C ARG A 46 6.54 4.00 6.86
N VAL A 47 6.28 2.71 6.73
CA VAL A 47 6.58 1.90 5.54
C VAL A 47 5.34 1.12 5.12
N ASP A 48 5.00 1.19 3.84
CA ASP A 48 3.97 0.34 3.25
C ASP A 48 4.54 -1.07 3.05
N LEU A 49 3.90 -2.07 3.65
CA LEU A 49 4.21 -3.50 3.52
C LEU A 49 2.90 -4.29 3.38
N PRO A 50 2.10 -4.02 2.32
CA PRO A 50 0.79 -4.63 2.15
C PRO A 50 0.89 -6.18 2.12
N GLY A 51 -0.05 -6.84 2.79
CA GLY A 51 -0.13 -8.30 2.88
C GLY A 51 0.68 -8.91 4.02
N VAL A 52 1.57 -8.16 4.68
CA VAL A 52 2.31 -8.62 5.86
C VAL A 52 1.40 -8.59 7.09
N PRO A 53 1.25 -9.69 7.85
CA PRO A 53 0.46 -9.72 9.08
C PRO A 53 0.96 -8.78 10.17
N ASP A 54 0.05 -8.40 11.06
CA ASP A 54 0.29 -7.47 12.18
C ASP A 54 1.40 -7.93 13.15
N ASP A 55 1.67 -9.24 13.24
CA ASP A 55 2.68 -9.85 14.10
C ASP A 55 3.91 -10.40 13.35
N ALA A 56 3.95 -10.24 12.02
CA ALA A 56 4.96 -10.87 11.16
C ALA A 56 6.17 -9.97 10.84
N ILE A 57 6.28 -8.79 11.47
CA ILE A 57 7.41 -7.89 11.22
C ILE A 57 8.63 -8.27 12.04
N ARG A 58 9.80 -8.28 11.38
CA ARG A 58 11.12 -8.40 12.02
C ARG A 58 11.86 -7.09 11.83
N HIS A 59 12.53 -6.62 12.87
CA HIS A 59 13.41 -5.47 12.78
C HIS A 59 14.67 -5.64 13.65
N ARG A 60 15.76 -4.96 13.27
CA ARG A 60 16.98 -4.90 14.07
C ARG A 60 17.76 -3.63 13.80
N VAL A 61 18.40 -3.08 14.83
CA VAL A 61 19.34 -1.97 14.69
C VAL A 61 20.69 -2.50 14.19
N ASP A 62 21.39 -1.72 13.36
CA ASP A 62 22.79 -1.99 13.02
C ASP A 62 23.66 -2.02 14.28
N ALA A 63 24.22 -3.18 14.60
CA ALA A 63 24.98 -3.40 15.82
C ALA A 63 26.32 -2.64 15.85
N VAL A 64 26.83 -2.20 14.69
CA VAL A 64 28.15 -1.58 14.59
C VAL A 64 28.06 -0.07 14.68
N ARG A 65 27.28 0.58 13.81
CA ARG A 65 27.20 2.04 13.73
C ARG A 65 25.96 2.61 14.38
N GLN A 66 24.96 1.77 14.68
CA GLN A 66 23.68 2.19 15.26
C GLN A 66 23.02 3.33 14.47
N LYS A 67 23.17 3.35 13.14
CA LYS A 67 22.61 4.41 12.28
C LYS A 67 21.36 3.99 11.54
N VAL A 68 21.17 2.70 11.32
CA VAL A 68 20.09 2.17 10.49
C VAL A 68 19.36 1.05 11.21
N VAL A 69 18.06 0.97 10.97
CA VAL A 69 17.20 -0.16 11.31
C VAL A 69 16.95 -0.93 10.03
N PHE A 70 17.21 -2.23 10.07
CA PHE A 70 16.79 -3.18 9.07
C PHE A 70 15.38 -3.67 9.44
N PHE A 71 14.48 -3.72 8.47
CA PHE A 71 13.17 -4.32 8.63
C PHE A 71 12.92 -5.36 7.55
N SER A 72 12.17 -6.40 7.89
CA SER A 72 11.68 -7.39 6.93
C SER A 72 10.34 -7.96 7.37
N GLY A 73 9.56 -8.42 6.40
CA GLY A 73 8.24 -9.01 6.62
C GLY A 73 7.85 -9.88 5.43
N GLU A 74 6.99 -10.86 5.67
CA GLU A 74 6.55 -11.82 4.68
C GLU A 74 5.02 -11.77 4.57
N GLU A 75 4.51 -11.70 3.35
CA GLU A 75 3.08 -11.82 3.06
C GLU A 75 2.63 -13.27 3.30
N VAL A 76 1.39 -13.45 3.75
CA VAL A 76 0.82 -14.79 3.93
C VAL A 76 0.27 -15.29 2.60
N LEU A 77 0.62 -16.53 2.25
CA LEU A 77 0.04 -17.23 1.11
C LEU A 77 -1.47 -17.48 1.36
N GLY A 78 -2.31 -16.80 0.57
CA GLY A 78 -3.76 -17.02 0.60
C GLY A 78 -4.21 -18.21 -0.26
N ASP A 79 -5.45 -18.67 -0.05
CA ASP A 79 -5.99 -19.80 -0.79
C ASP A 79 -6.16 -19.50 -2.30
N GLY A 80 -5.42 -20.23 -3.13
CA GLY A 80 -5.37 -20.05 -4.58
C GLY A 80 -4.56 -18.83 -5.05
N ASP A 81 -3.72 -18.26 -4.18
CA ASP A 81 -2.65 -17.35 -4.59
C ASP A 81 -1.50 -18.16 -5.21
N ASN A 82 -0.79 -17.58 -6.17
CA ASN A 82 0.42 -18.20 -6.70
C ASN A 82 1.55 -18.03 -5.68
N ALA A 83 2.27 -19.11 -5.38
CA ALA A 83 3.42 -19.05 -4.47
C ALA A 83 4.50 -18.07 -4.96
N ASP A 84 4.61 -17.87 -6.27
CA ASP A 84 5.54 -16.90 -6.87
C ASP A 84 5.10 -15.44 -6.68
N ASP A 85 3.83 -15.19 -6.34
CA ASP A 85 3.30 -13.84 -6.10
C ASP A 85 3.49 -13.39 -4.65
N VAL A 86 3.73 -14.31 -3.72
CA VAL A 86 3.89 -14.01 -2.28
C VAL A 86 5.11 -13.14 -2.05
N ARG A 87 4.89 -12.00 -1.39
CA ARG A 87 5.93 -10.99 -1.21
C ARG A 87 6.78 -11.24 0.02
N GLU A 88 8.09 -11.12 -0.17
CA GLU A 88 9.05 -10.93 0.91
C GLU A 88 9.59 -9.50 0.83
N TYR A 89 9.54 -8.80 1.95
CA TYR A 89 10.00 -7.44 2.08
C TYR A 89 11.31 -7.37 2.85
N SER A 90 12.20 -6.49 2.41
CA SER A 90 13.41 -6.14 3.15
C SER A 90 13.83 -4.70 2.82
N GLY A 91 14.17 -3.94 3.85
CA GLY A 91 14.59 -2.56 3.68
C GLY A 91 15.30 -1.99 4.89
N THR A 92 15.71 -0.74 4.76
CA THR A 92 16.37 0.02 5.82
C THR A 92 15.79 1.42 5.96
N ALA A 93 15.80 1.92 7.19
CA ALA A 93 15.51 3.31 7.50
C ALA A 93 16.42 3.77 8.64
N GLY A 94 16.75 5.07 8.70
CA GLY A 94 17.51 5.59 9.83
C GLY A 94 18.13 6.95 9.60
N LEU A 95 19.29 7.15 10.22
CA LEU A 95 20.00 8.41 10.31
C LEU A 95 20.93 8.60 9.10
N GLY A 96 20.81 9.76 8.47
CA GLY A 96 21.73 10.25 7.44
C GLY A 96 22.84 11.15 7.98
N CYS A 97 22.83 11.49 9.28
CA CYS A 97 23.88 12.26 9.94
C CYS A 97 24.87 11.37 10.69
N ASP A 98 26.07 11.89 10.92
CA ASP A 98 27.13 11.22 11.67
C ASP A 98 27.15 11.58 13.16
N CYS A 99 26.31 12.53 13.60
CA CYS A 99 26.25 13.01 14.98
C CYS A 99 25.24 12.32 15.90
N CYS A 100 24.34 11.47 15.38
CA CYS A 100 23.32 10.80 16.19
C CYS A 100 23.43 9.28 16.12
N GLU A 101 23.08 8.56 17.18
CA GLU A 101 22.98 7.10 17.23
C GLU A 101 21.57 6.67 17.64
N ILE A 102 21.09 5.57 17.06
CA ILE A 102 19.81 4.93 17.39
C ILE A 102 20.01 4.07 18.62
N THR A 103 19.23 4.34 19.66
CA THR A 103 19.28 3.63 20.95
C THR A 103 18.09 2.72 21.16
N GLY A 104 16.99 2.93 20.42
CA GLY A 104 15.77 2.16 20.57
C GLY A 104 14.90 2.20 19.32
N VAL A 105 14.04 1.19 19.20
CA VAL A 105 13.03 1.08 18.16
C VAL A 105 11.75 0.61 18.82
N ASP A 106 10.70 1.41 18.73
CA ASP A 106 9.32 0.95 18.95
C ASP A 106 8.70 0.70 17.58
N ALA A 107 8.17 -0.50 17.34
CA ALA A 107 7.68 -0.92 16.03
C ALA A 107 6.29 -1.52 16.14
N LYS A 108 5.38 -1.04 15.29
CA LYS A 108 4.01 -1.54 15.18
C LYS A 108 3.65 -1.80 13.73
N MET A 109 3.24 -3.02 13.43
CA MET A 109 2.69 -3.40 12.13
C MET A 109 1.18 -3.45 12.24
N LYS A 110 0.48 -2.75 11.34
CA LYS A 110 -0.98 -2.78 11.28
C LYS A 110 -1.49 -2.47 9.89
N ASP A 111 -2.42 -3.28 9.38
CA ASP A 111 -3.13 -3.08 8.11
C ASP A 111 -2.16 -2.85 6.93
N GLY A 112 -1.09 -3.65 6.86
CA GLY A 112 -0.10 -3.54 5.79
C GLY A 112 0.82 -2.32 5.90
N VAL A 113 0.93 -1.70 7.07
CA VAL A 113 1.82 -0.55 7.31
C VAL A 113 2.65 -0.75 8.59
N LEU A 114 3.97 -0.73 8.42
CA LEU A 114 4.93 -0.69 9.52
C LEU A 114 5.13 0.76 9.97
N ARG A 115 4.97 1.01 11.27
CA ARG A 115 5.24 2.28 11.93
C ARG A 115 6.32 2.08 12.96
N MET A 116 7.38 2.87 12.89
CA MET A 116 8.48 2.82 13.85
C MET A 116 8.75 4.20 14.43
N ILE A 117 9.03 4.24 15.74
CA ILE A 117 9.65 5.37 16.41
C ILE A 117 11.09 4.97 16.73
N LEU A 118 12.05 5.67 16.12
CA LEU A 118 13.47 5.45 16.35
C LEU A 118 13.95 6.46 17.38
N THR A 119 14.24 5.97 18.59
CA THR A 119 14.87 6.79 19.62
C THR A 119 16.32 7.03 19.28
N ARG A 120 16.77 8.28 19.36
CA ARG A 120 18.16 8.63 19.06
C ARG A 120 18.78 9.56 20.08
N VAL A 121 20.10 9.49 20.19
CA VAL A 121 20.91 10.39 21.03
C VAL A 121 21.97 11.08 20.20
N LYS A 122 22.30 12.32 20.56
CA LYS A 122 23.42 13.05 19.95
C LYS A 122 24.73 12.60 20.60
N VAL A 123 25.66 12.10 19.80
CA VAL A 123 26.98 11.58 20.22
C VAL A 123 28.14 12.46 19.76
N LYS A 124 27.89 13.41 18.84
CA LYS A 124 28.86 14.43 18.44
C LYS A 124 28.19 15.79 18.38
N ASP A 125 28.90 16.82 18.83
CA ASP A 125 28.44 18.20 18.68
C ASP A 125 28.78 18.75 17.30
N HIS A 126 27.73 19.07 16.53
CA HIS A 126 27.80 19.96 15.39
C HIS A 126 27.04 21.25 15.70
N ASP A 127 27.43 22.34 15.04
CA ASP A 127 26.90 23.69 15.20
C ASP A 127 25.41 23.85 14.82
N SER A 128 24.78 22.83 14.22
CA SER A 128 23.35 22.83 13.92
C SER A 128 22.52 22.24 15.08
N ASN A 129 21.54 23.02 15.55
CA ASN A 129 20.68 22.63 16.66
C ASN A 129 19.70 21.48 16.35
N LYS A 130 19.60 20.98 15.10
CA LYS A 130 18.71 19.87 14.70
C LYS A 130 19.34 18.98 13.61
N CYS A 131 19.50 17.68 13.86
CA CYS A 131 19.83 16.70 12.81
C CYS A 131 18.54 16.23 12.13
N THR A 132 18.29 16.68 10.89
CA THR A 132 17.15 16.25 10.07
C THR A 132 17.56 15.45 8.84
N HIS A 133 18.78 14.88 8.85
CA HIS A 133 19.24 14.00 7.78
C HIS A 133 18.82 12.57 8.10
N PHE A 134 18.00 11.99 7.23
CA PHE A 134 17.50 10.63 7.34
C PHE A 134 17.75 9.88 6.02
N LEU A 135 17.71 8.56 6.10
CA LEU A 135 17.85 7.67 4.95
C LEU A 135 16.70 6.64 4.93
N PRO A 136 16.12 6.37 3.76
CA PRO A 136 16.25 7.11 2.51
C PRO A 136 15.62 8.52 2.59
N PRO A 137 16.02 9.46 1.71
CA PRO A 137 15.31 10.74 1.59
C PRO A 137 13.84 10.51 1.16
N ASN A 138 12.93 11.37 1.63
CA ASN A 138 11.48 11.27 1.41
C ASN A 138 11.14 10.84 -0.03
N ALA A 139 10.42 9.72 -0.15
CA ALA A 139 10.42 8.90 -1.37
C ALA A 139 9.21 9.10 -2.29
N GLY A 140 8.21 9.90 -1.91
CA GLY A 140 6.96 10.03 -2.68
C GLY A 140 6.99 11.09 -3.78
N LYS A 141 6.66 10.69 -5.02
CA LYS A 141 6.49 11.62 -6.15
C LYS A 141 5.04 11.64 -6.65
N SER A 142 4.68 12.71 -7.35
CA SER A 142 3.39 12.81 -8.06
C SER A 142 3.61 12.52 -9.54
N GLY A 143 2.73 11.77 -10.18
CA GLY A 143 2.84 11.44 -11.61
C GLY A 143 2.16 12.49 -12.48
N ARG A 144 2.76 12.82 -13.63
CA ARG A 144 2.14 13.65 -14.67
C ARG A 144 1.76 12.77 -15.85
N TYR A 145 0.48 12.73 -16.20
CA TYR A 145 0.08 12.19 -17.50
C TYR A 145 0.12 13.33 -18.51
N ASP A 146 0.84 13.13 -19.61
CA ASP A 146 0.57 13.93 -20.79
C ASP A 146 -0.63 13.30 -21.49
N VAL A 147 -1.77 14.01 -21.48
CA VAL A 147 -3.02 13.57 -22.11
C VAL A 147 -2.87 13.36 -23.63
N ASN A 148 -1.79 13.89 -24.22
CA ASN A 148 -1.46 13.76 -25.64
C ASN A 148 -0.32 12.76 -25.90
N SER A 149 0.30 12.19 -24.87
CA SER A 149 1.36 11.19 -25.01
C SER A 149 0.77 9.78 -24.89
N PRO A 150 1.12 8.86 -25.80
CA PRO A 150 0.73 7.45 -25.67
C PRO A 150 1.45 6.74 -24.51
N VAL A 151 2.45 7.38 -23.88
CA VAL A 151 3.19 6.81 -22.74
C VAL A 151 2.37 7.02 -21.47
N MET A 152 1.76 5.94 -20.97
CA MET A 152 1.14 5.90 -19.64
C MET A 152 2.19 6.27 -18.57
N VAL A 153 1.77 6.96 -17.51
CA VAL A 153 2.65 7.27 -16.37
C VAL A 153 3.31 5.98 -15.86
N GLU A 154 4.62 6.01 -15.76
CA GLU A 154 5.41 4.96 -15.12
C GLU A 154 5.04 4.92 -13.63
N VAL A 155 4.43 3.81 -13.22
CA VAL A 155 4.14 3.51 -11.82
C VAL A 155 5.41 2.94 -11.20
N GLU A 156 5.80 3.45 -10.04
CA GLU A 156 6.99 2.98 -9.35
C GLU A 156 6.76 1.58 -8.76
N GLU A 157 7.67 0.65 -9.04
CA GLU A 157 7.70 -0.66 -8.37
C GLU A 157 7.99 -0.49 -6.87
N HIS A 158 7.46 -1.42 -6.06
CA HIS A 158 7.74 -1.42 -4.62
C HIS A 158 9.23 -1.72 -4.34
N PRO A 159 10.02 -0.75 -3.82
CA PRO A 159 11.48 -0.87 -3.74
C PRO A 159 11.95 -1.86 -2.68
N TYR A 160 11.08 -2.20 -1.73
CA TYR A 160 11.40 -3.10 -0.61
C TYR A 160 10.96 -4.54 -0.86
N VAL A 161 10.31 -4.86 -1.99
CA VAL A 161 9.98 -6.25 -2.34
C VAL A 161 11.23 -6.91 -2.91
N VAL A 162 11.76 -7.91 -2.20
CA VAL A 162 12.95 -8.69 -2.62
C VAL A 162 12.58 -10.02 -3.28
N LYS A 163 11.35 -10.50 -3.07
CA LYS A 163 10.76 -11.67 -3.72
C LYS A 163 9.26 -11.44 -3.88
N GLY A 164 8.66 -12.01 -4.92
CA GLY A 164 7.22 -11.90 -5.17
C GLY A 164 6.85 -10.78 -6.14
N ARG A 165 5.55 -10.50 -6.26
CA ARG A 165 5.05 -9.44 -7.13
C ARG A 165 5.44 -8.05 -6.61
N LYS A 166 5.76 -7.12 -7.50
CA LYS A 166 6.08 -5.73 -7.13
C LYS A 166 4.94 -4.74 -7.41
N ASP A 167 4.01 -5.14 -8.28
CA ASP A 167 2.90 -4.31 -8.69
C ASP A 167 1.83 -4.19 -7.60
N THR A 168 1.23 -3.01 -7.49
CA THR A 168 0.09 -2.72 -6.61
C THR A 168 -1.16 -3.53 -6.95
N LEU A 169 -1.38 -3.80 -8.24
CA LEU A 169 -2.51 -4.57 -8.75
C LEU A 169 -2.01 -5.93 -9.24
N ALA A 170 -2.54 -7.01 -8.69
CA ALA A 170 -2.37 -8.35 -9.23
C ALA A 170 -3.67 -8.82 -9.86
N THR A 171 -3.59 -9.58 -10.95
CA THR A 171 -4.76 -10.21 -11.56
C THR A 171 -4.41 -11.62 -12.01
N ASN A 172 -5.32 -12.56 -11.77
CA ASN A 172 -5.16 -13.94 -12.23
C ASN A 172 -6.51 -14.53 -12.66
N ARG A 173 -6.45 -15.41 -13.65
CA ARG A 173 -7.58 -16.25 -14.06
C ARG A 173 -7.30 -17.69 -13.66
N THR A 174 -8.23 -18.29 -12.95
CA THR A 174 -8.14 -19.69 -12.52
C THR A 174 -8.78 -20.62 -13.54
N SER A 175 -8.43 -21.90 -13.48
CA SER A 175 -8.92 -22.93 -14.41
C SER A 175 -10.44 -23.15 -14.36
N ASP A 176 -11.08 -22.82 -13.23
CA ASP A 176 -12.54 -22.83 -13.05
C ASP A 176 -13.24 -21.62 -13.72
N GLY A 177 -12.49 -20.75 -14.39
CA GLY A 177 -13.00 -19.56 -15.07
C GLY A 177 -13.21 -18.36 -14.15
N CYS A 178 -12.87 -18.43 -12.86
CA CYS A 178 -12.91 -17.26 -11.99
C CYS A 178 -11.83 -16.25 -12.40
N PHE A 179 -12.17 -14.97 -12.29
CA PHE A 179 -11.21 -13.88 -12.34
C PHE A 179 -10.97 -13.38 -10.91
N ARG A 180 -9.72 -13.24 -10.53
CA ARG A 180 -9.30 -12.74 -9.23
C ARG A 180 -8.42 -11.52 -9.46
N PHE A 181 -8.58 -10.52 -8.60
CA PHE A 181 -7.65 -9.41 -8.55
C PHE A 181 -7.41 -8.99 -7.11
N SER A 182 -6.21 -8.47 -6.84
CA SER A 182 -5.86 -7.88 -5.56
C SER A 182 -5.30 -6.48 -5.76
N VAL A 183 -5.64 -5.57 -4.84
CA VAL A 183 -5.16 -4.19 -4.84
C VAL A 183 -4.60 -3.88 -3.47
N ASP A 184 -3.35 -3.45 -3.43
CA ASP A 184 -2.78 -2.96 -2.18
C ASP A 184 -3.52 -1.67 -1.74
N MET A 185 -3.83 -1.56 -0.46
CA MET A 185 -4.46 -0.40 0.19
C MET A 185 -3.82 -0.21 1.57
N PRO A 186 -2.51 0.07 1.64
CA PRO A 186 -1.78 0.07 2.89
C PRO A 186 -2.35 1.10 3.87
N GLY A 187 -2.72 0.60 5.05
CA GLY A 187 -3.29 1.35 6.16
C GLY A 187 -4.81 1.42 6.17
N VAL A 188 -5.50 0.84 5.18
CA VAL A 188 -6.96 0.76 5.18
C VAL A 188 -7.39 -0.48 5.95
N CYS A 189 -8.20 -0.28 6.99
CA CYS A 189 -8.83 -1.35 7.74
C CYS A 189 -9.87 -2.07 6.87
N SER A 190 -10.10 -3.36 7.12
CA SER A 190 -11.06 -4.19 6.39
C SER A 190 -12.48 -3.60 6.40
N ASP A 191 -12.90 -3.03 7.53
CA ASP A 191 -14.21 -2.39 7.73
C ASP A 191 -14.39 -1.08 6.95
N ASP A 192 -13.29 -0.51 6.44
CA ASP A 192 -13.26 0.75 5.71
C ASP A 192 -13.08 0.58 4.19
N VAL A 193 -13.29 -0.65 3.69
CA VAL A 193 -13.28 -0.98 2.26
C VAL A 193 -14.70 -1.16 1.74
N PHE A 194 -14.97 -0.58 0.57
CA PHE A 194 -16.22 -0.77 -0.17
C PHE A 194 -15.93 -1.29 -1.57
N VAL A 195 -16.58 -2.39 -1.94
CA VAL A 195 -16.61 -2.93 -3.31
C VAL A 195 -18.01 -2.75 -3.88
N ILE A 196 -18.11 -1.98 -4.97
CA ILE A 196 -19.38 -1.58 -5.58
C ILE A 196 -19.40 -2.09 -7.03
N PRO A 197 -19.93 -3.30 -7.27
CA PRO A 197 -20.12 -3.80 -8.61
C PRO A 197 -21.28 -3.09 -9.32
N ASN A 198 -21.12 -2.82 -10.60
CA ASN A 198 -22.20 -2.41 -11.49
C ASN A 198 -22.17 -3.25 -12.79
N GLN A 199 -22.94 -2.90 -13.81
CA GLN A 199 -23.02 -3.72 -15.04
C GLN A 199 -21.68 -3.80 -15.81
N ASN A 200 -20.84 -2.76 -15.71
CA ASN A 200 -19.68 -2.58 -16.58
C ASN A 200 -18.34 -2.59 -15.85
N GLU A 201 -18.33 -2.37 -14.53
CA GLU A 201 -17.10 -2.31 -13.75
C GLU A 201 -17.35 -2.66 -12.28
N ILE A 202 -16.27 -3.09 -11.61
CA ILE A 202 -16.19 -3.20 -10.17
C ILE A 202 -15.45 -1.97 -9.67
N LYS A 203 -16.16 -1.06 -8.99
CA LYS A 203 -15.52 0.06 -8.28
C LYS A 203 -15.07 -0.41 -6.92
N PHE A 204 -13.94 0.11 -6.46
CA PHE A 204 -13.48 -0.08 -5.10
C PHE A 204 -13.07 1.25 -4.49
N TYR A 205 -13.32 1.36 -3.19
CA TYR A 205 -12.94 2.50 -2.36
C TYR A 205 -12.34 1.99 -1.06
N GLY A 206 -11.30 2.64 -0.57
CA GLY A 206 -10.75 2.40 0.75
C GLY A 206 -10.27 3.71 1.37
N GLU A 207 -10.57 3.93 2.65
CA GLU A 207 -10.07 5.07 3.41
C GLU A 207 -9.46 4.60 4.74
N ASN A 208 -8.24 5.03 5.03
CA ASN A 208 -7.69 4.90 6.38
C ASN A 208 -8.36 5.94 7.30
N LYS A 209 -9.45 5.57 7.98
CA LYS A 209 -10.15 6.50 8.88
C LYS A 209 -9.41 6.70 10.20
N GLU A 210 -8.78 5.66 10.72
CA GLU A 210 -8.00 5.70 11.96
C GLU A 210 -6.54 6.07 11.71
N VAL A 211 -6.32 7.36 11.49
CA VAL A 211 -4.98 7.92 11.31
C VAL A 211 -4.18 7.78 12.61
N TYR A 212 -3.05 7.08 12.54
CA TYR A 212 -2.14 6.95 13.68
C TYR A 212 -1.56 8.31 14.10
N GLU A 213 -1.19 8.46 15.37
CA GLU A 213 -0.77 9.74 15.97
C GLU A 213 0.28 10.51 15.15
N HIS A 214 1.18 9.78 14.50
CA HIS A 214 2.25 10.36 13.70
C HIS A 214 2.07 10.17 12.20
N ASP A 215 0.97 9.62 11.70
CA ASP A 215 0.70 9.66 10.26
C ASP A 215 0.40 11.10 9.82
N GLU A 216 0.92 11.55 8.68
CA GLU A 216 0.66 12.91 8.19
C GLU A 216 -0.83 13.14 7.87
N SER A 217 -1.51 12.13 7.30
CA SER A 217 -2.94 12.15 7.03
C SER A 217 -3.46 10.76 6.64
N CYS A 218 -4.79 10.62 6.56
CA CYS A 218 -5.41 9.46 5.93
C CYS A 218 -4.98 9.27 4.48
N ARG A 219 -5.04 8.03 3.99
CA ARG A 219 -4.98 7.72 2.56
C ARG A 219 -6.37 7.34 2.06
N ILE A 220 -6.70 7.81 0.86
CA ILE A 220 -7.91 7.45 0.15
C ILE A 220 -7.52 6.78 -1.16
N PHE A 221 -8.06 5.58 -1.38
CA PHE A 221 -7.91 4.78 -2.58
C PHE A 221 -9.25 4.70 -3.31
N LEU A 222 -9.21 4.92 -4.63
CA LEU A 222 -10.39 4.84 -5.49
C LEU A 222 -9.97 4.34 -6.88
N GLY A 223 -10.58 3.24 -7.29
CA GLY A 223 -10.34 2.64 -8.60
C GLY A 223 -11.53 1.86 -9.13
N ALA A 224 -11.38 1.38 -10.36
CA ALA A 224 -12.36 0.56 -11.04
C ALA A 224 -11.69 -0.47 -11.95
N ILE A 225 -12.22 -1.69 -11.97
CA ILE A 225 -11.82 -2.78 -12.87
C ILE A 225 -12.95 -3.02 -13.86
N SER A 226 -12.65 -2.94 -15.17
CA SER A 226 -13.65 -3.09 -16.22
C SER A 226 -14.09 -4.54 -16.40
N ASN A 227 -15.37 -4.76 -16.72
CA ASN A 227 -15.91 -6.05 -17.11
C ASN A 227 -15.17 -6.68 -18.30
N ARG A 228 -14.54 -5.88 -19.17
CA ARG A 228 -13.71 -6.38 -20.27
C ARG A 228 -12.49 -7.15 -19.78
N GLN A 229 -11.99 -6.84 -18.58
CA GLN A 229 -10.85 -7.52 -17.98
C GLN A 229 -11.28 -8.80 -17.26
N CYS A 230 -12.44 -8.83 -16.61
CA CYS A 230 -12.86 -9.94 -15.74
C CYS A 230 -13.91 -10.88 -16.34
N CYS A 231 -14.79 -10.43 -17.23
CA CYS A 231 -15.92 -11.21 -17.75
C CYS A 231 -15.67 -11.77 -19.16
N SER A 232 -16.41 -12.83 -19.52
CA SER A 232 -16.55 -13.27 -20.91
C SER A 232 -17.39 -12.28 -21.72
N PHE A 233 -17.11 -12.18 -23.02
CA PHE A 233 -17.80 -11.25 -23.91
C PHE A 233 -19.32 -11.44 -23.88
N GLY A 234 -20.07 -10.35 -23.69
CA GLY A 234 -21.54 -10.35 -23.74
C GLY A 234 -22.25 -10.77 -22.45
N ILE A 235 -21.53 -11.17 -21.40
CA ILE A 235 -22.14 -11.50 -20.10
C ILE A 235 -22.02 -10.29 -19.15
N PRO A 236 -23.13 -9.74 -18.64
CA PRO A 236 -23.09 -8.65 -17.66
C PRO A 236 -22.32 -9.05 -16.40
N LEU A 237 -21.59 -8.09 -15.81
CA LEU A 237 -20.83 -8.33 -14.59
C LEU A 237 -21.73 -8.75 -13.42
N LEU A 238 -22.94 -8.19 -13.32
CA LEU A 238 -23.91 -8.54 -12.28
C LEU A 238 -24.47 -9.96 -12.39
N SER A 239 -24.21 -10.68 -13.49
CA SER A 239 -24.53 -12.11 -13.62
C SER A 239 -23.48 -13.01 -12.97
N HIS A 240 -22.36 -12.45 -12.53
CA HIS A 240 -21.26 -13.18 -11.88
C HIS A 240 -21.43 -13.17 -10.37
N GLY A 241 -20.93 -14.21 -9.70
CA GLY A 241 -20.77 -14.19 -8.25
C GLY A 241 -19.59 -13.28 -7.89
N ILE A 242 -19.81 -12.28 -7.03
CA ILE A 242 -18.75 -11.36 -6.61
C ILE A 242 -18.58 -11.51 -5.11
N ALA A 243 -17.39 -11.95 -4.72
CA ALA A 243 -16.96 -12.02 -3.33
C ALA A 243 -15.68 -11.20 -3.17
N TRP A 244 -15.48 -10.64 -1.99
CA TRP A 244 -14.28 -9.88 -1.68
C TRP A 244 -13.95 -10.03 -0.21
N ASP A 245 -12.68 -9.80 0.08
CA ASP A 245 -12.11 -9.78 1.42
C ASP A 245 -10.99 -8.73 1.45
N ALA A 246 -10.72 -8.16 2.62
CA ALA A 246 -9.67 -7.17 2.79
C ALA A 246 -8.91 -7.46 4.07
N GLU A 247 -7.63 -7.77 3.96
CA GLU A 247 -6.78 -8.09 5.10
C GLU A 247 -5.39 -7.50 4.89
N PHE A 248 -4.76 -7.07 5.99
CA PHE A 248 -3.37 -6.58 6.02
C PHE A 248 -3.08 -5.52 4.94
N GLY A 249 -4.03 -4.62 4.70
CA GLY A 249 -3.91 -3.56 3.70
C GLY A 249 -3.90 -4.08 2.26
N VAL A 250 -4.57 -5.22 1.97
CA VAL A 250 -4.78 -5.74 0.61
C VAL A 250 -6.26 -6.09 0.44
N LEU A 251 -6.90 -5.48 -0.55
CA LEU A 251 -8.23 -5.89 -1.03
C LEU A 251 -8.06 -7.04 -2.01
N LYS A 252 -8.71 -8.18 -1.78
CA LYS A 252 -8.82 -9.31 -2.72
C LYS A 252 -10.26 -9.43 -3.20
N VAL A 253 -10.47 -9.55 -4.51
CA VAL A 253 -11.79 -9.69 -5.13
C VAL A 253 -11.81 -10.91 -6.04
N ARG A 254 -12.85 -11.72 -5.91
CA ARG A 254 -13.14 -12.88 -6.75
C ARG A 254 -14.42 -12.64 -7.54
N VAL A 255 -14.33 -12.81 -8.85
CA VAL A 255 -15.44 -12.79 -9.80
C VAL A 255 -15.61 -14.21 -10.35
N SER A 256 -16.64 -14.90 -9.90
CA SER A 256 -16.99 -16.25 -10.31
C SER A 256 -17.94 -16.24 -11.50
N PRO A 257 -17.76 -17.14 -12.49
CA PRO A 257 -18.67 -17.23 -13.62
C PRO A 257 -20.12 -17.49 -13.15
N PRO A 258 -21.13 -17.11 -13.95
CA PRO A 258 -22.51 -17.42 -13.63
C PRO A 258 -22.70 -18.93 -13.43
N PRO A 259 -23.67 -19.36 -12.61
CA PRO A 259 -24.06 -20.76 -12.56
C PRO A 259 -24.33 -21.27 -13.97
N ARG A 260 -23.73 -22.40 -14.36
CA ARG A 260 -24.13 -23.06 -15.61
C ARG A 260 -25.57 -23.47 -15.46
N ASN A 261 -26.46 -22.90 -16.27
CA ASN A 261 -27.78 -23.47 -16.46
C ASN A 261 -27.56 -24.82 -17.15
N ASN A 262 -27.68 -25.92 -16.40
CA ASN A 262 -27.82 -27.26 -16.96
C ASN A 262 -29.22 -27.37 -17.59
N HIS A 263 -29.43 -26.70 -18.72
CA HIS A 263 -30.57 -26.98 -19.58
C HIS A 263 -30.04 -27.43 -20.95
N ASN A 264 -30.05 -28.76 -21.07
CA ASN A 264 -29.97 -29.60 -22.28
C ASN A 264 -28.70 -29.55 -23.12
#